data_AF-A0A3N2RNN0-F1
#
_entry.id   AF-A0A3N2RNN0-F1
#
_cell.length_a   1.000
_cell.length_b   1.000
_cell.length_c   1.000
_cell.angle_alpha   90.00
_cell.angle_beta   90.00
_cell.angle_gamma   90.00
#
_symmetry.space_group_name_H-M   'P 1'
#
loop_
_entity.id
_entity.type
_entity.pdbx_description
1 polymer ?
#
loop_
_entity_poly.entity_id
_entity_poly.type
_entity_poly.pdbx_seq_one_letter_code
_entity_poly.pdbx_strand_id
1 'polypeptide(L)'
;MKITLTPQQKLQLEQMHDIERDSRVCDRIKAVLLASEGWSQTMISIDDYESINSETIVRFFCKLRESYPLAHKLHIILDGAGYHRSDLVRDAAFVLNIELHYLPPYSPNLNPIERLWKVMNEKSRNNVYFKSKRDFKAAIDQFFTVTLPEIAGSLASRINDNFQVLKPASSS
;
A
#
# COMPACT_ATOMS: atom_id res chain seq x y z
N MET A 1 -10.89 10.76 -9.25
CA MET A 1 -11.06 11.82 -10.28
C MET A 1 -10.36 11.34 -11.54
N LYS A 2 -11.04 11.21 -12.68
CA LYS A 2 -10.42 10.76 -13.93
C LYS A 2 -9.73 11.97 -14.56
N ILE A 3 -8.41 12.02 -14.48
CA ILE A 3 -7.61 13.10 -15.09
C ILE A 3 -7.35 12.66 -16.53
N THR A 4 -7.66 13.51 -17.50
CA THR A 4 -7.31 13.27 -18.90
C THR A 4 -6.32 14.34 -19.30
N LEU A 5 -5.10 13.95 -19.66
CA LEU A 5 -4.06 14.86 -20.15
C LEU A 5 -3.94 14.75 -21.67
N THR A 6 -3.71 15.88 -22.34
CA THR A 6 -3.29 15.87 -23.74
C THR A 6 -1.82 15.43 -23.86
N PRO A 7 -1.38 14.93 -25.03
CA PRO A 7 0.03 14.57 -25.26
C PRO A 7 1.00 15.72 -24.93
N GLN A 8 0.59 16.96 -25.21
CA GLN A 8 1.40 18.15 -24.95
C GLN A 8 1.50 18.48 -23.45
N GLN A 9 0.41 18.33 -22.69
CA GLN A 9 0.42 18.49 -21.23
C GLN A 9 1.27 17.42 -20.54
N LYS A 10 1.24 16.19 -21.06
CA LYS A 10 2.06 15.09 -20.56
C LYS A 10 3.55 15.37 -20.73
N LEU A 11 3.96 15.78 -21.93
CA LEU A 11 5.34 16.15 -22.23
C LEU A 11 5.84 17.32 -21.38
N GLN A 12 4.99 18.32 -21.12
CA GLN A 12 5.33 19.42 -20.23
C GLN A 12 5.56 18.97 -18.80
N LEU A 13 4.72 18.08 -18.28
CA LEU A 13 4.88 17.53 -16.93
C LEU A 13 6.14 16.67 -16.80
N GLU A 14 6.47 15.87 -17.82
CA GLU A 14 7.73 15.11 -17.88
C GLU A 14 8.94 16.04 -17.85
N GLN A 15 8.94 17.10 -18.66
CA GLN A 15 10.02 18.11 -18.65
C GLN A 15 10.11 18.87 -17.32
N MET A 16 8.97 19.16 -16.69
CA MET A 16 8.95 19.79 -15.36
C MET A 16 9.51 18.85 -14.28
N HIS A 17 9.23 17.55 -14.36
CA HIS A 17 9.77 16.55 -13.43
C HIS A 17 11.30 16.46 -13.51
N ASP A 18 11.88 16.57 -14.71
CA ASP A 18 13.33 16.49 -14.92
C ASP A 18 14.10 17.71 -14.38
N ILE A 19 13.46 18.88 -14.30
CA ILE A 19 14.09 20.15 -13.90
C ILE A 19 13.86 20.46 -12.42
N GLU A 20 12.75 19.97 -11.86
CA GLU A 20 12.33 20.25 -10.48
C GLU A 20 13.26 19.57 -9.44
N ARG A 21 13.60 20.32 -8.39
CA ARG A 21 14.47 19.85 -7.30
C ARG A 21 13.71 19.55 -6.01
N ASP A 22 12.48 20.06 -5.86
CA ASP A 22 11.62 19.68 -4.74
C ASP A 22 11.01 18.29 -4.97
N SER A 23 11.48 17.32 -4.17
CA SER A 23 10.98 15.94 -4.15
C SER A 23 9.45 15.82 -4.08
N ARG A 24 8.77 16.69 -3.32
CA ARG A 24 7.31 16.66 -3.16
C ARG A 24 6.59 17.11 -4.42
N VAL A 25 7.18 18.03 -5.16
CA VAL A 25 6.63 18.51 -6.43
C VAL A 25 6.85 17.45 -7.50
N CYS A 26 8.02 16.83 -7.54
CA CYS A 26 8.31 15.67 -8.41
C CYS A 26 7.32 14.52 -8.20
N ASP A 27 7.05 14.16 -6.94
CA ASP A 27 6.12 13.07 -6.61
C ASP A 27 4.68 13.40 -7.03
N ARG A 28 4.26 14.65 -6.90
CA ARG A 28 2.94 15.11 -7.37
C ARG A 28 2.84 15.08 -8.89
N ILE A 29 3.89 15.45 -9.60
CA ILE A 29 3.94 15.39 -11.07
C ILE A 29 3.81 13.94 -11.54
N LYS A 30 4.57 13.02 -10.94
CA LYS A 30 4.46 11.57 -11.22
C LYS A 30 3.06 11.04 -10.94
N ALA A 31 2.45 11.39 -9.81
CA ALA A 31 1.10 10.96 -9.47
C ALA A 31 0.06 11.42 -10.51
N VAL A 32 0.19 12.65 -11.03
CA VAL A 32 -0.70 13.19 -12.08
C VAL A 32 -0.49 12.50 -13.43
N LEU A 33 0.77 12.26 -13.82
CA LEU A 33 1.12 11.51 -15.04
C LEU A 33 0.54 10.09 -15.00
N LEU A 34 0.78 9.37 -13.91
CA LEU A 34 0.26 8.02 -13.69
C LEU A 34 -1.28 8.00 -13.68
N ALA A 35 -1.93 8.92 -12.97
CA ALA A 35 -3.39 9.02 -12.97
C ALA A 35 -3.98 9.26 -14.36
N SER A 36 -3.28 10.02 -15.22
CA SER A 36 -3.72 10.31 -16.60
C SER A 36 -3.59 9.12 -17.55
N GLU A 37 -2.63 8.24 -17.28
CA GLU A 37 -2.42 6.98 -17.99
C GLU A 37 -3.39 5.88 -17.53
N GLY A 38 -4.35 6.22 -16.66
CA GLY A 38 -5.32 5.28 -16.13
C GLY A 38 -4.79 4.47 -14.95
N TRP A 39 -3.61 4.78 -14.41
CA TRP A 39 -3.16 4.17 -13.16
C TRP A 39 -4.02 4.71 -12.02
N SER A 40 -4.87 3.85 -11.46
CA SER A 40 -5.58 4.18 -10.24
C SER A 40 -4.57 4.18 -9.08
N GLN A 41 -4.44 5.31 -8.38
CA GLN A 41 -3.74 5.39 -7.11
C GLN A 41 -4.58 4.72 -6.01
N THR A 42 -4.68 3.39 -6.09
CA THR A 42 -5.03 2.37 -5.09
C THR A 42 -5.39 1.09 -5.86
N MET A 43 -4.43 0.20 -6.09
CA MET A 43 -4.77 -1.22 -6.26
C MET A 43 -4.42 -1.87 -4.93
N ILE A 44 -5.36 -1.82 -3.98
CA ILE A 44 -5.24 -2.58 -2.74
C ILE A 44 -5.39 -4.04 -3.15
N SER A 45 -4.27 -4.76 -3.22
CA SER A 45 -4.29 -6.20 -3.46
C SER A 45 -4.63 -6.90 -2.15
N ILE A 46 -5.67 -7.72 -2.19
CA ILE A 46 -6.20 -8.44 -1.04
C ILE A 46 -6.22 -9.91 -1.39
N ASP A 47 -5.70 -10.73 -0.47
CA ASP A 47 -5.87 -12.17 -0.48
C ASP A 47 -6.17 -12.66 0.92
N ASP A 48 -7.03 -13.68 0.96
CA ASP A 48 -7.35 -14.41 2.16
C ASP A 48 -6.56 -15.72 2.18
N TYR A 49 -5.86 -15.94 3.28
CA TYR A 49 -5.17 -17.19 3.58
C TYR A 49 -5.63 -17.72 4.93
N GLU A 50 -5.61 -19.04 5.11
CA GLU A 50 -5.96 -19.65 6.41
C GLU A 50 -4.97 -19.28 7.51
N SER A 51 -3.69 -19.17 7.17
CA SER A 51 -2.63 -18.70 8.05
C SER A 51 -1.65 -17.83 7.26
N ILE A 52 -0.94 -16.94 7.96
CA ILE A 52 0.11 -16.11 7.35
C ILE A 52 1.46 -16.69 7.75
N ASN A 53 2.20 -17.14 6.74
CA ASN A 53 3.54 -17.70 6.87
C ASN A 53 4.38 -17.34 5.63
N SER A 54 5.63 -17.80 5.58
CA SER A 54 6.55 -17.51 4.48
C SER A 54 6.01 -17.99 3.12
N GLU A 55 5.37 -19.16 3.05
CA GLU A 55 4.81 -19.68 1.80
C GLU A 55 3.65 -18.82 1.29
N THR A 56 2.77 -18.35 2.17
CA THR A 56 1.67 -17.47 1.78
C THR A 56 2.15 -16.10 1.32
N ILE A 57 3.25 -15.60 1.90
CA ILE A 57 3.91 -14.37 1.39
C ILE A 57 4.47 -14.59 -0.01
N VAL A 58 5.13 -15.72 -0.28
CA VAL A 58 5.60 -16.05 -1.64
C VAL A 58 4.44 -16.13 -2.63
N ARG A 59 3.33 -16.80 -2.25
CA ARG A 59 2.13 -16.85 -3.09
C ARG A 59 1.59 -15.45 -3.39
N PHE A 60 1.57 -14.58 -2.39
CA PHE A 60 1.15 -13.19 -2.56
C PHE A 60 2.10 -12.41 -3.49
N PHE A 61 3.42 -12.60 -3.40
CA PHE A 61 4.38 -11.99 -4.33
C PHE A 61 4.17 -12.47 -5.77
N CYS A 62 3.89 -13.75 -5.99
CA CYS A 62 3.56 -14.27 -7.32
C CYS A 62 2.31 -13.59 -7.89
N LYS A 63 1.24 -13.46 -7.10
CA LYS A 63 0.01 -12.78 -7.54
C LYS A 63 0.24 -11.29 -7.81
N LEU A 64 1.00 -10.60 -6.97
CA LEU A 64 1.40 -9.22 -7.24
C LEU A 64 2.18 -9.14 -8.56
N ARG A 65 3.03 -10.12 -8.85
CA ARG A 65 3.77 -10.17 -10.12
C ARG A 65 2.90 -10.33 -11.34
N GLU A 66 1.77 -11.03 -11.25
CA GLU A 66 0.82 -11.12 -12.37
C GLU A 66 0.27 -9.74 -12.78
N SER A 67 0.25 -8.77 -11.86
CA SER A 67 -0.26 -7.43 -12.10
C SER A 67 0.78 -6.44 -12.64
N TYR A 68 2.08 -6.78 -12.61
CA TYR A 68 3.16 -5.86 -12.98
C TYR A 68 4.24 -6.55 -13.83
N PRO A 69 4.66 -5.97 -14.97
CA PRO A 69 5.67 -6.57 -15.84
C PRO A 69 7.00 -6.88 -15.14
N LEU A 70 7.59 -8.05 -15.42
CA LEU A 70 8.90 -8.46 -14.89
C LEU A 70 10.06 -7.55 -15.29
N ALA A 71 9.92 -6.82 -16.40
CA ALA A 71 10.90 -5.82 -16.85
C ALA A 71 11.09 -4.69 -15.84
N HIS A 72 10.10 -4.43 -14.98
CA HIS A 72 10.19 -3.43 -13.92
C HIS A 72 10.46 -4.10 -12.58
N LYS A 73 11.49 -3.62 -11.91
CA LYS A 73 11.77 -4.00 -10.53
C LYS A 73 10.65 -3.47 -9.62
N LEU A 74 10.04 -4.35 -8.84
CA LEU A 74 9.01 -3.96 -7.87
C LEU A 74 9.64 -3.75 -6.50
N HIS A 75 9.40 -2.59 -5.89
CA HIS A 75 9.84 -2.31 -4.54
C HIS A 75 8.70 -2.58 -3.57
N ILE A 76 8.92 -3.45 -2.57
CA ILE A 76 7.93 -3.74 -1.52
C ILE A 76 8.52 -3.35 -0.17
N ILE A 77 7.76 -2.56 0.59
CA ILE A 77 8.10 -2.17 1.95
C ILE A 77 7.31 -3.04 2.93
N LEU A 78 8.03 -3.75 3.80
CA LEU A 78 7.49 -4.71 4.76
C LEU A 78 7.81 -4.29 6.20
N ASP A 79 7.00 -4.74 7.14
CA ASP A 79 7.37 -4.69 8.56
C ASP A 79 8.39 -5.78 8.92
N GLY A 80 8.83 -5.80 10.18
CA GLY A 80 9.83 -6.74 10.68
C GLY A 80 9.30 -8.14 11.05
N ALA A 81 8.10 -8.55 10.62
CA ALA A 81 7.55 -9.87 10.98
C ALA A 81 8.47 -11.02 10.56
N GLY A 82 8.52 -12.09 11.35
CA GLY A 82 9.45 -13.20 11.15
C GLY A 82 9.30 -13.88 9.78
N TYR A 83 8.07 -14.08 9.33
CA TYR A 83 7.76 -14.69 8.04
C TYR A 83 8.12 -13.80 6.83
N HIS A 84 8.30 -12.49 6.99
CA HIS A 84 8.80 -11.62 5.92
C HIS A 84 10.30 -11.79 5.67
N ARG A 85 11.07 -12.23 6.69
CA ARG A 85 12.53 -12.25 6.67
C ARG A 85 13.15 -13.62 6.39
N SER A 86 12.32 -14.65 6.19
CA SER A 86 12.81 -15.99 5.86
C SER A 86 13.54 -16.02 4.52
N ASP A 87 14.54 -16.90 4.40
CA ASP A 87 15.29 -17.06 3.15
C ASP A 87 14.38 -17.44 1.97
N LEU A 88 13.35 -18.25 2.20
CA LEU A 88 12.31 -18.57 1.21
C LEU A 88 11.69 -17.32 0.55
N VAL A 89 11.37 -16.30 1.35
CA VAL A 89 10.77 -15.05 0.86
C VAL A 89 11.80 -14.19 0.13
N ARG A 90 13.04 -14.17 0.60
CA ARG A 90 14.15 -13.44 -0.05
C ARG A 90 14.48 -14.04 -1.41
N ASP A 91 14.55 -15.35 -1.50
CA ASP A 91 14.83 -16.07 -2.75
C ASP A 91 13.71 -15.88 -3.76
N ALA A 92 12.45 -15.99 -3.32
CA ALA A 92 11.31 -15.71 -4.17
C ALA A 92 11.31 -14.26 -4.67
N ALA A 93 11.61 -13.29 -3.81
CA ALA A 93 11.70 -11.88 -4.21
C ALA A 93 12.79 -11.66 -5.27
N PHE A 94 13.96 -12.28 -5.11
CA PHE A 94 15.02 -12.24 -6.11
C PHE A 94 14.57 -12.77 -7.47
N VAL A 95 13.96 -13.96 -7.51
CA VAL A 95 13.46 -14.58 -8.75
C VAL A 95 12.38 -13.73 -9.42
N LEU A 96 11.52 -13.07 -8.63
CA LEU A 96 10.43 -12.23 -9.12
C LEU A 96 10.86 -10.79 -9.45
N ASN A 97 12.16 -10.46 -9.39
CA ASN A 97 12.68 -9.10 -9.57
C ASN A 97 11.98 -8.10 -8.61
N ILE A 98 11.85 -8.50 -7.35
CA ILE A 98 11.29 -7.73 -6.26
C ILE A 98 12.41 -7.31 -5.30
N GLU A 99 12.48 -6.03 -4.99
CA GLU A 99 13.38 -5.47 -3.99
C GLU A 99 12.61 -5.23 -2.68
N LEU A 100 13.05 -5.91 -1.62
CA LEU A 100 12.43 -5.83 -0.30
C LEU A 100 13.09 -4.74 0.56
N HIS A 101 12.26 -3.86 1.11
CA HIS A 101 12.62 -2.83 2.07
C HIS A 101 11.96 -3.16 3.40
N TYR A 102 12.68 -3.00 4.51
CA TYR A 102 12.14 -3.28 5.84
C TYR A 102 12.05 -2.00 6.65
N LEU A 103 10.90 -1.78 7.26
CA LEU A 103 10.71 -0.68 8.19
C LEU A 103 11.52 -0.91 9.47
N PRO A 104 12.02 0.15 10.12
CA PRO A 104 12.65 0.04 11.42
C PRO A 104 11.69 -0.60 12.44
N PRO A 105 12.21 -1.34 13.44
CA PRO A 105 11.39 -1.89 14.52
C PRO A 105 10.51 -0.82 15.16
N TYR A 106 9.30 -1.22 15.59
CA TYR A 106 8.35 -0.37 16.30
C TYR A 106 8.01 0.95 15.58
N SER A 107 7.96 0.94 14.24
CA SER A 107 7.63 2.11 13.42
C SER A 107 6.26 2.03 12.72
N PRO A 108 5.15 1.75 13.43
CA PRO A 108 3.82 1.61 12.81
C PRO A 108 3.34 2.89 12.12
N ASN A 109 3.80 4.06 12.56
CA ASN A 109 3.51 5.33 11.90
C ASN A 109 3.98 5.33 10.44
N LEU A 110 5.11 4.67 10.14
CA LEU A 110 5.69 4.56 8.80
C LEU A 110 5.02 3.50 7.93
N ASN A 111 4.12 2.69 8.47
CA ASN A 111 3.44 1.62 7.74
C ASN A 111 2.04 2.09 7.32
N PRO A 112 1.79 2.42 6.03
CA PRO A 112 0.49 2.92 5.58
C PRO A 112 -0.67 1.95 5.85
N ILE A 113 -0.41 0.65 5.94
CA ILE A 113 -1.43 -0.36 6.24
C ILE A 113 -2.06 -0.15 7.62
N GLU A 114 -1.33 0.41 8.58
CA GLU A 114 -1.85 0.73 9.92
C GLU A 114 -2.93 1.82 9.86
N ARG A 115 -2.79 2.76 8.92
CA ARG A 115 -3.82 3.80 8.69
C ARG A 115 -5.07 3.18 8.08
N LEU A 116 -4.92 2.21 7.17
CA LEU A 116 -6.03 1.43 6.63
C LEU A 116 -6.72 0.62 7.73
N TRP A 117 -5.96 -0.01 8.64
CA TRP A 117 -6.50 -0.76 9.79
C TRP A 117 -7.31 0.12 10.72
N LYS A 118 -6.86 1.36 10.97
CA LYS A 118 -7.62 2.32 11.75
C LYS A 118 -8.98 2.63 11.10
N VAL A 119 -9.01 2.86 9.79
CA VAL A 119 -10.26 3.10 9.03
C VAL A 119 -11.18 1.87 9.09
N MET A 120 -10.64 0.67 8.86
CA MET A 120 -11.38 -0.58 8.95
C MET A 120 -11.99 -0.78 10.33
N ASN A 121 -11.22 -0.55 11.39
CA ASN A 121 -11.72 -0.66 12.76
C ASN A 121 -12.85 0.34 13.02
N GLU A 122 -12.69 1.61 12.63
CA GLU A 122 -13.72 2.65 12.75
C GLU A 122 -15.02 2.31 12.04
N LYS A 123 -14.95 1.68 10.86
CA LYS A 123 -16.11 1.38 10.02
C LYS A 123 -16.77 0.04 10.33
N SER A 124 -16.01 -0.94 10.79
CA SER A 124 -16.50 -2.32 10.90
C SER A 124 -16.46 -2.90 12.30
N ARG A 125 -15.56 -2.46 13.19
CA ARG A 125 -15.33 -3.13 14.48
C ARG A 125 -15.63 -2.29 15.72
N ASN A 126 -15.40 -0.99 15.67
CA ASN A 126 -15.53 -0.13 16.84
C ASN A 126 -16.98 -0.14 17.32
N ASN A 127 -17.18 -0.42 18.61
CA ASN A 127 -18.50 -0.51 19.25
C ASN A 127 -19.43 -1.59 18.69
N VAL A 128 -18.88 -2.61 18.01
CA VAL A 128 -19.65 -3.75 17.48
C VAL A 128 -19.22 -5.03 18.18
N TYR A 129 -20.20 -5.81 18.67
CA TYR A 129 -19.98 -7.14 19.20
C TYR A 129 -20.30 -8.22 18.15
N PHE A 130 -19.38 -9.15 17.93
CA PHE A 130 -19.55 -10.27 17.00
C PHE A 130 -19.77 -11.56 17.78
N LYS A 131 -20.89 -12.25 17.48
CA LYS A 131 -21.25 -13.52 18.16
C LYS A 131 -20.41 -14.70 17.70
N SER A 132 -19.87 -14.64 16.48
CA SER A 132 -19.08 -15.72 15.89
C SER A 132 -17.91 -15.19 15.04
N LYS A 133 -16.91 -16.06 14.82
CA LYS A 133 -15.81 -15.79 13.87
C LYS A 133 -16.34 -15.52 12.45
N ARG A 134 -17.45 -16.16 12.07
CA ARG A 134 -18.08 -15.98 10.76
C ARG A 134 -18.64 -14.56 10.60
N ASP A 135 -19.35 -14.06 11.61
CA ASP A 135 -19.92 -12.71 11.58
C ASP A 135 -18.80 -11.66 11.54
N PHE A 136 -17.74 -11.90 12.31
CA PHE A 136 -16.55 -11.06 12.28
C PHE A 136 -15.92 -11.04 10.89
N LYS A 137 -15.64 -12.20 10.29
CA LYS A 137 -15.06 -12.28 8.95
C LYS A 137 -15.95 -11.59 7.92
N ALA A 138 -17.26 -11.83 7.95
CA ALA A 138 -18.20 -11.21 7.01
C ALA A 138 -18.17 -9.68 7.07
N ALA A 139 -18.05 -9.08 8.27
CA ALA A 139 -17.94 -7.63 8.40
C ALA A 139 -16.61 -7.07 7.87
N ILE A 140 -15.51 -7.82 7.99
CA ILE A 140 -14.22 -7.46 7.39
C ILE A 140 -14.27 -7.61 5.87
N ASP A 141 -14.85 -8.69 5.35
CA ASP A 141 -15.03 -8.91 3.92
C ASP A 141 -15.89 -7.79 3.31
N GLN A 142 -16.98 -7.41 3.98
CA GLN A 142 -17.84 -6.31 3.57
C GLN A 142 -17.09 -4.97 3.55
N PHE A 143 -16.17 -4.75 4.50
CA PHE A 143 -15.34 -3.55 4.49
C PHE A 143 -14.52 -3.45 3.21
N PHE A 144 -13.78 -4.50 2.87
CA PHE A 144 -12.89 -4.49 1.71
C PHE A 144 -13.63 -4.52 0.37
N THR A 145 -14.78 -5.19 0.30
CA THR A 145 -15.55 -5.36 -0.95
C THR A 145 -16.51 -4.23 -1.24
N VAL A 146 -17.05 -3.57 -0.22
CA VAL A 146 -18.10 -2.54 -0.37
C VAL A 146 -17.63 -1.21 0.19
N THR A 147 -17.34 -1.14 1.49
CA THR A 147 -17.12 0.14 2.18
C THR A 147 -15.87 0.85 1.67
N LEU A 148 -14.76 0.13 1.52
CA LEU A 148 -13.47 0.68 1.14
C LEU A 148 -13.51 1.30 -0.27
N PRO A 149 -14.03 0.64 -1.33
CA PRO A 149 -14.26 1.27 -2.63
C PRO A 149 -15.12 2.54 -2.57
N GLU A 150 -16.20 2.54 -1.79
CA GLU A 150 -17.10 3.70 -1.65
C GLU A 150 -16.39 4.91 -1.04
N ILE A 151 -15.53 4.68 -0.04
CA ILE A 151 -14.84 5.77 0.67
C ILE A 151 -13.45 6.05 0.11
N ALA A 152 -12.92 5.24 -0.82
CA ALA A 152 -11.54 5.32 -1.32
C ALA A 152 -11.17 6.73 -1.79
N GLY A 153 -12.07 7.40 -2.52
CA GLY A 153 -11.85 8.78 -2.98
C GLY A 153 -11.67 9.80 -1.86
N SER A 154 -12.21 9.52 -0.66
CA SER A 154 -12.04 10.37 0.54
C SER A 154 -10.83 9.99 1.39
N LEU A 155 -10.26 8.79 1.18
CA LEU A 155 -9.15 8.26 1.98
C LEU A 155 -7.78 8.79 1.58
N ALA A 156 -7.65 9.47 0.43
CA ALA A 156 -6.39 10.06 -0.02
C ALA A 156 -5.76 11.03 1.00
N SER A 157 -6.56 11.66 1.86
CA SER A 157 -6.06 12.52 2.95
C SER A 157 -5.71 11.75 4.23
N ARG A 158 -6.20 10.52 4.41
CA ARG A 158 -5.99 9.70 5.61
C ARG A 158 -4.92 8.63 5.43
N ILE A 159 -4.84 8.04 4.24
CA ILE A 159 -3.87 7.00 3.86
C ILE A 159 -2.91 7.67 2.86
N ASN A 160 -2.09 8.58 3.38
CA ASN A 160 -1.05 9.28 2.62
C ASN A 160 0.34 9.01 3.20
N ASP A 161 1.35 9.55 2.53
CA ASP A 161 2.76 9.44 2.94
C ASP A 161 3.22 10.65 3.79
N ASN A 162 2.28 11.44 4.32
CA ASN A 162 2.60 12.48 5.29
C ASN A 162 2.83 11.83 6.67
N PHE A 163 4.04 11.35 6.88
CA PHE A 163 4.48 10.78 8.15
C PHE A 163 4.85 11.88 9.13
N GLN A 164 4.36 11.78 10.36
CA GLN A 164 4.74 12.69 11.42
C GLN A 164 6.06 12.23 12.04
N VAL A 165 7.04 13.14 12.16
CA VAL A 165 8.23 12.88 12.96
C VAL A 165 7.82 12.92 14.42
N LEU A 166 7.76 11.76 15.06
CA LEU A 166 7.48 11.67 16.49
C LEU A 166 8.75 12.03 17.26
N LYS A 167 8.64 12.96 18.20
CA LYS A 167 9.73 13.19 19.17
C LYS A 167 9.82 11.96 20.07
N PRO A 168 11.02 11.42 20.34
CA PRO A 168 11.16 10.32 21.28
C PRO A 168 10.56 10.71 22.63
N ALA A 169 9.77 9.82 23.22
CA ALA A 169 9.31 9.99 24.59
C ALA A 169 10.54 10.07 25.51
N SER A 170 10.54 11.02 26.45
CA SER A 170 11.58 11.08 27.46
C SER A 170 11.61 9.75 28.21
N SER A 171 12.71 9.01 28.09
CA SER A 171 12.93 7.79 28.86
C SER A 171 12.80 8.14 30.34
N SER A 172 11.85 7.50 31.03
CA SER A 172 11.70 7.57 32.49
C SER A 172 12.66 6.60 33.17
#